data_AF-H2JAU3-F1
#
_entry.id   AF-H2JAU3-F1
#
_cell.length_a   1.000
_cell.length_b   1.000
_cell.length_c   1.000
_cell.angle_alpha   90.00
_cell.angle_beta   90.00
_cell.angle_gamma   90.00
#
_symmetry.space_group_name_H-M   'P 1'
#
loop_
_entity.id
_entity.type
_entity.pdbx_description
1 polymer ?
#
loop_
_entity_poly.entity_id
_entity_poly.type
_entity_poly.pdbx_seq_one_letter_code
_entity_poly.pdbx_strand_id
1 'polypeptide(L)'
;MIRRLLKKILGNNYNENNASYIKINFAINILMFIISAVMLLFLPEQIPILHEGAKNYNVPSILGVWLFPILGLVNNFSLIKQKRLGKFNSFVFVILCIIMTGYYINMV
;
A
#
# COMPACT_ATOMS: atom_id res chain seq x y z
N MET A 1 6.79 -18.50 -12.12
CA MET A 1 7.83 -18.12 -11.14
C MET A 1 7.24 -17.62 -9.81
N ILE A 2 6.33 -16.63 -9.84
CA ILE A 2 5.67 -16.06 -8.64
C ILE A 2 4.97 -17.10 -7.74
N ARG A 3 4.27 -18.09 -8.30
CA ARG A 3 3.60 -19.15 -7.52
C ARG A 3 4.57 -19.94 -6.63
N ARG A 4 5.78 -20.26 -7.11
CA ARG A 4 6.81 -20.97 -6.34
C ARG A 4 7.36 -20.09 -5.21
N LEU A 5 7.56 -18.80 -5.49
CA LEU A 5 8.06 -17.81 -4.53
C LEU A 5 7.04 -17.60 -3.39
N LEU A 6 5.76 -17.40 -3.76
CA LEU A 6 4.65 -17.33 -2.81
C LEU A 6 4.53 -18.61 -1.98
N LYS A 7 4.60 -19.79 -2.59
CA LYS A 7 4.53 -21.05 -1.84
C LYS A 7 5.72 -21.25 -0.89
N LYS A 8 6.92 -20.76 -1.26
CA LYS A 8 8.12 -20.79 -0.40
C LYS A 8 7.98 -19.84 0.81
N ILE A 9 7.42 -18.66 0.62
CA ILE A 9 7.22 -17.67 1.70
C ILE A 9 6.02 -18.04 2.58
N LEU A 10 4.96 -18.61 2.00
CA LEU A 10 3.65 -18.80 2.64
C LEU A 10 3.35 -20.25 3.08
N GLY A 11 4.16 -21.22 2.63
CA GLY A 11 4.03 -22.64 3.00
C GLY A 11 2.69 -23.27 2.61
N ASN A 12 2.17 -24.14 3.48
CA ASN A 12 0.91 -24.88 3.28
C ASN A 12 -0.36 -23.99 3.38
N ASN A 13 -0.20 -22.70 3.68
CA ASN A 13 -1.32 -21.76 3.80
C ASN A 13 -1.75 -21.17 2.44
N TYR A 14 -1.05 -21.52 1.36
CA TYR A 14 -1.36 -21.12 -0.01
C TYR A 14 -2.46 -22.01 -0.62
N ASN A 15 -3.71 -21.51 -0.61
CA ASN A 15 -4.86 -22.11 -1.31
C ASN A 15 -5.13 -21.37 -2.63
N GLU A 16 -5.65 -22.05 -3.66
CA GLU A 16 -5.85 -21.51 -5.02
C GLU A 16 -6.82 -20.32 -5.07
N ASN A 17 -7.89 -20.31 -4.25
CA ASN A 17 -8.78 -19.15 -4.15
C ASN A 17 -8.07 -17.92 -3.54
N ASN A 18 -7.16 -18.11 -2.58
CA ASN A 18 -6.36 -17.03 -2.01
C ASN A 18 -5.28 -16.52 -2.97
N ALA A 19 -4.80 -17.38 -3.88
CA ALA A 19 -3.75 -17.01 -4.83
C ALA A 19 -4.14 -15.82 -5.72
N SER A 20 -5.41 -15.73 -6.11
CA SER A 20 -5.91 -14.61 -6.92
C SER A 20 -5.86 -13.30 -6.13
N TYR A 21 -6.41 -13.28 -4.92
CA TYR A 21 -6.39 -12.10 -4.04
C TYR A 21 -4.98 -11.66 -3.64
N ILE A 22 -4.07 -12.61 -3.41
CA ILE A 22 -2.66 -12.31 -3.16
C ILE A 22 -2.07 -11.51 -4.33
N LYS A 23 -2.26 -12.00 -5.56
CA LYS A 23 -1.73 -11.32 -6.76
C LYS A 23 -2.33 -9.93 -6.94
N ILE A 24 -3.64 -9.80 -6.77
CA ILE A 24 -4.33 -8.51 -6.92
C ILE A 24 -3.81 -7.50 -5.88
N ASN A 25 -3.75 -7.88 -4.60
CA ASN A 25 -3.26 -6.99 -3.55
C ASN A 25 -1.78 -6.61 -3.73
N PHE A 26 -0.95 -7.53 -4.23
CA PHE A 26 0.42 -7.19 -4.59
C PHE A 26 0.48 -6.22 -5.78
N ALA A 27 -0.35 -6.42 -6.81
CA ALA A 27 -0.42 -5.51 -7.95
C ALA A 27 -0.84 -4.10 -7.53
N ILE A 28 -1.86 -3.98 -6.66
CA ILE A 28 -2.30 -2.69 -6.11
C ILE A 28 -1.18 -2.05 -5.28
N ASN A 29 -0.47 -2.81 -4.44
CA ASN A 29 0.67 -2.29 -3.69
C ASN A 29 1.78 -1.75 -4.62
N ILE A 30 2.14 -2.51 -5.66
CA ILE A 30 3.13 -2.05 -6.66
C ILE A 30 2.66 -0.76 -7.34
N LEU A 31 1.38 -0.68 -7.71
CA LEU A 31 0.80 0.53 -8.27
C LEU A 31 0.91 1.72 -7.31
N MET A 32 0.63 1.52 -6.01
CA MET A 32 0.81 2.57 -5.00
C MET A 32 2.26 3.05 -4.91
N PHE A 33 3.25 2.14 -4.99
CA PHE A 33 4.67 2.52 -5.06
C PHE A 33 4.99 3.35 -6.30
N ILE A 34 4.48 2.95 -7.47
CA ILE A 34 4.71 3.68 -8.73
C ILE A 34 4.10 5.08 -8.66
N ILE A 35 2.84 5.19 -8.23
CA ILE A 35 2.17 6.48 -8.06
C ILE A 35 2.95 7.36 -7.09
N SER A 36 3.39 6.83 -5.94
CA SER A 36 4.16 7.57 -4.95
C SER A 36 5.50 8.06 -5.51
N ALA A 37 6.21 7.22 -6.27
CA ALA A 37 7.46 7.58 -6.91
C ALA A 37 7.30 8.68 -7.97
N VAL A 38 6.21 8.64 -8.75
CA VAL A 38 5.88 9.69 -9.73
C VAL A 38 5.49 10.98 -9.02
N MET A 39 4.62 10.91 -8.01
CA MET A 39 4.15 12.08 -7.25
C MET A 39 5.28 12.80 -6.52
N LEU A 40 6.30 12.06 -6.07
CA LEU A 40 7.49 12.63 -5.43
C LEU A 40 8.18 13.71 -6.27
N LEU A 41 8.10 13.64 -7.61
CA LEU A 41 8.68 14.65 -8.50
C LEU A 41 7.93 15.99 -8.48
N PHE A 42 6.68 15.98 -8.01
CA PHE A 42 5.78 17.14 -8.03
C PHE A 42 5.42 17.64 -6.63
N LEU A 43 5.63 16.82 -5.60
CA LEU A 43 5.32 17.17 -4.22
C LEU A 43 6.30 18.25 -3.68
N PRO A 44 5.85 19.07 -2.72
CA PRO A 44 6.72 19.99 -1.99
C PRO A 44 7.84 19.24 -1.27
N GLU A 45 8.89 19.92 -0.79
CA GLU A 45 9.98 19.27 -0.06
C GLU A 45 9.52 18.56 1.23
N GLN A 46 8.45 19.07 1.83
CA GLN A 46 7.84 18.51 3.04
C GLN A 46 6.34 18.37 2.88
N ILE A 47 5.81 17.23 3.33
CA ILE A 47 4.36 16.99 3.43
C ILE A 47 3.95 16.88 4.90
N PRO A 48 2.79 17.43 5.30
CA PRO A 48 2.20 17.12 6.59
C PRO A 48 1.82 15.63 6.63
N ILE A 49 1.99 14.96 7.76
CA ILE A 49 1.51 13.57 7.95
C ILE A 49 0.51 13.44 9.09
N LEU A 50 0.54 14.39 10.03
CA LEU A 50 -0.33 14.45 11.18
C LEU A 50 -0.69 15.91 11.41
N HIS A 51 -1.93 16.14 11.83
CA HIS A 51 -2.42 17.46 12.22
C HIS A 51 -2.90 17.41 13.67
N GLU A 52 -2.49 18.40 14.46
CA GLU A 52 -2.94 18.58 15.84
C GLU A 52 -3.42 20.03 16.01
N GLY A 53 -4.74 20.23 15.89
CA GLY A 53 -5.33 21.56 15.83
C GLY A 53 -4.77 22.37 14.67
N ALA A 54 -4.11 23.49 14.97
CA ALA A 54 -3.45 24.35 13.97
C ALA A 54 -2.02 23.91 13.59
N LYS A 55 -1.47 22.89 14.27
CA LYS A 55 -0.09 22.47 14.08
C LYS A 55 0.01 21.30 13.11
N ASN A 56 0.79 21.49 12.05
CA ASN A 56 1.14 20.44 11.10
C ASN A 56 2.50 19.82 11.46
N TYR A 57 2.53 18.50 11.59
CA TYR A 57 3.78 17.76 11.69
C TYR A 57 4.22 17.37 10.28
N ASN A 58 5.17 18.14 9.77
CA ASN A 58 5.73 17.95 8.45
C ASN A 58 6.88 16.95 8.48
N VAL A 59 6.98 16.15 7.43
CA VAL A 59 8.12 15.27 7.18
C VAL A 59 8.64 15.49 5.77
N PRO A 60 9.93 15.23 5.52
CA PRO A 60 10.46 15.22 4.16
C PRO A 60 9.60 14.32 3.26
N SER A 61 9.22 14.83 2.09
CA SER A 61 8.33 14.10 1.18
C SER A 61 8.92 12.77 0.74
N ILE A 62 10.24 12.72 0.55
CA ILE A 62 10.98 11.48 0.28
C ILE A 62 10.76 10.39 1.33
N LEU A 63 10.42 10.74 2.58
CA LEU A 63 10.09 9.76 3.61
C LEU A 63 8.58 9.50 3.66
N GLY A 64 7.78 10.57 3.58
CA GLY A 64 6.33 10.49 3.75
C GLY A 64 5.60 9.77 2.61
N VAL A 65 6.07 9.89 1.36
CA VAL A 65 5.38 9.29 0.20
C VAL A 65 5.30 7.76 0.25
N TRP A 66 6.19 7.11 0.97
CA TRP A 66 6.24 5.65 1.08
C TRP A 66 5.32 5.09 2.17
N LEU A 67 4.74 5.95 3.02
CA LEU A 67 3.97 5.52 4.19
C LEU A 67 2.82 4.59 3.80
N PHE A 68 1.94 5.02 2.89
CA PHE A 68 0.78 4.23 2.47
C PHE A 68 1.16 2.93 1.73
N PRO A 69 2.09 2.94 0.76
CA PRO A 69 2.58 1.70 0.14
C PRO A 69 3.18 0.70 1.14
N ILE A 70 3.97 1.17 2.12
CA ILE A 70 4.59 0.30 3.13
C ILE A 70 3.52 -0.27 4.07
N LEU A 71 2.59 0.55 4.56
CA LEU A 71 1.47 0.08 5.39
C LEU A 71 0.62 -0.94 4.65
N GLY A 72 0.34 -0.69 3.37
CA GLY A 72 -0.36 -1.64 2.51
C GLY A 72 0.37 -2.98 2.39
N LEU A 73 1.69 -2.95 2.20
CA LEU A 73 2.52 -4.15 2.08
C LEU A 73 2.55 -4.95 3.40
N VAL A 74 2.76 -4.29 4.54
CA VAL A 74 2.75 -4.90 5.88
C VAL A 74 1.38 -5.53 6.19
N ASN A 75 0.29 -4.82 5.88
CA ASN A 75 -1.05 -5.33 6.08
C ASN A 75 -1.32 -6.55 5.18
N ASN A 76 -0.89 -6.51 3.91
CA ASN A 76 -1.07 -7.63 2.99
C ASN A 76 -0.37 -8.90 3.52
N PHE A 77 0.89 -8.79 3.99
CA PHE A 77 1.58 -9.92 4.62
C PHE A 77 0.86 -10.44 5.86
N SER A 78 0.35 -9.53 6.71
CA SER A 78 -0.39 -9.89 7.91
C SER A 78 -1.67 -10.66 7.58
N LEU A 79 -2.46 -10.19 6.60
CA LEU A 79 -3.68 -10.85 6.15
C LEU A 79 -3.42 -12.21 5.53
N ILE A 80 -2.32 -12.35 4.79
CA ILE A 80 -1.89 -13.65 4.26
C ILE A 80 -1.58 -14.62 5.41
N LYS A 81 -0.79 -14.18 6.40
CA LYS A 81 -0.42 -15.01 7.56
C LYS A 81 -1.66 -15.46 8.36
N GLN A 82 -2.64 -14.58 8.48
CA GLN A 82 -3.91 -14.86 9.18
C GLN A 82 -4.90 -15.68 8.34
N LYS A 83 -4.61 -15.97 7.07
CA LYS A 83 -5.54 -16.61 6.11
C LYS A 83 -6.86 -15.84 5.93
N ARG A 84 -6.84 -14.52 6.13
CA ARG A 84 -8.02 -13.65 6.08
C ARG A 84 -8.19 -12.91 4.77
N LEU A 85 -7.41 -13.24 3.74
CA LEU A 85 -7.55 -12.63 2.42
C LEU A 85 -8.90 -12.96 1.78
N GLY A 86 -9.46 -11.95 1.11
CA GLY A 86 -10.77 -12.04 0.47
C GLY A 86 -11.10 -10.77 -0.29
N LYS A 87 -12.27 -10.78 -0.92
CA LYS A 87 -12.76 -9.66 -1.77
C LYS A 87 -12.79 -8.33 -1.01
N PHE A 88 -13.28 -8.33 0.23
CA PHE A 88 -13.37 -7.11 1.04
C PHE A 88 -12.00 -6.46 1.29
N ASN A 89 -10.99 -7.25 1.66
CA ASN A 89 -9.64 -6.71 1.86
C ASN A 89 -9.08 -6.08 0.59
N SER A 90 -9.27 -6.76 -0.56
CA SER A 90 -8.79 -6.27 -1.85
C SER A 90 -9.47 -4.94 -2.21
N PHE A 91 -10.76 -4.82 -1.90
CA PHE A 91 -11.51 -3.57 -2.07
C PHE A 91 -10.98 -2.44 -1.16
N VAL A 92 -10.63 -2.75 0.10
CA VAL A 92 -9.99 -1.78 1.01
C VAL A 92 -8.65 -1.30 0.45
N PHE A 93 -7.84 -2.18 -0.16
CA PHE A 93 -6.59 -1.78 -0.84
C PHE A 93 -6.82 -0.80 -2.00
N VAL A 94 -7.89 -0.98 -2.77
CA VAL A 94 -8.26 -0.03 -3.84
C VAL A 94 -8.64 1.34 -3.25
N ILE A 95 -9.47 1.36 -2.21
CA ILE A 95 -9.85 2.61 -1.53
C ILE A 95 -8.60 3.32 -0.98
N LEU A 96 -7.69 2.58 -0.35
CA LEU A 96 -6.43 3.12 0.16
C LEU A 96 -5.61 3.80 -0.95
N CYS A 97 -5.51 3.14 -2.11
CA CYS A 97 -4.81 3.69 -3.28
C CYS A 97 -5.47 4.98 -3.78
N ILE A 98 -6.80 5.05 -3.83
CA ILE A 98 -7.54 6.24 -4.26
C ILE A 98 -7.35 7.39 -3.27
N ILE A 99 -7.50 7.14 -1.97
CA ILE A 99 -7.32 8.16 -0.91
C ILE A 99 -5.90 8.72 -0.95
N MET A 100 -4.88 7.83 -1.03
CA MET A 100 -3.49 8.23 -1.13
C MET A 100 -3.25 9.11 -2.37
N THR A 101 -3.78 8.70 -3.52
CA THR A 101 -3.60 9.46 -4.76
C THR A 101 -4.27 10.83 -4.68
N GLY A 102 -5.51 10.90 -4.20
CA GLY A 102 -6.23 12.16 -4.00
C GLY A 102 -5.53 13.09 -3.01
N TYR A 103 -4.94 12.53 -1.96
CA TYR A 103 -4.14 13.26 -0.99
C TYR A 103 -2.91 13.91 -1.64
N TYR A 104 -2.14 13.16 -2.42
CA TYR A 104 -0.97 13.72 -3.13
C TYR A 104 -1.37 14.74 -4.19
N ILE A 105 -2.46 14.50 -4.94
CA ILE A 105 -2.96 15.47 -5.93
C ILE A 105 -3.33 16.80 -5.29
N ASN A 106 -3.90 16.80 -4.08
CA ASN A 106 -4.25 18.04 -3.36
C ASN A 106 -3.02 18.80 -2.80
N MET A 107 -1.84 18.18 -2.83
CA MET A 107 -0.59 18.76 -2.33
C MET A 107 0.33 19.28 -3.44
N VAL A 108 0.10 18.86 -4.68
CA VAL A 108 0.74 19.42 -5.88
C VAL A 108 0.06 20.73 -6.23
#